data_AF-A0AAD6DGI6-F1
#
_entry.id   AF-A0AAD6DGI6-F1
#
_cell.length_a   1.000
_cell.length_b   1.000
_cell.length_c   1.000
_cell.angle_alpha   90.00
_cell.angle_beta   90.00
_cell.angle_gamma   90.00
#
_symmetry.space_group_name_H-M   'P 1'
#
loop_
_entity.id
_entity.type
_entity.pdbx_description
1 polymer ?
#
loop_
_entity_poly.entity_id
_entity_poly.type
_entity_poly.pdbx_seq_one_letter_code
_entity_poly.pdbx_strand_id
1 'polypeptide(L)'
;MSEIQRWAVQEPYIDIAGTLLEGPYHDTANNEFRFVDIWDHKLYRLDLAKGPESLSVVNTDAAIGVTANIADIEKEYQDQLIVGAKYGFARLDRSTGKLTYIREAWGENDGPGKAEL
;
A
#
# COMPACT_ATOMS: atom_id res chain seq x y z
N MET A 1 31.42 23.93 11.70
CA MET A 1 30.97 22.66 11.11
C MET A 1 29.72 22.25 11.86
N SER A 2 28.62 21.94 11.17
CA SER A 2 27.41 21.43 11.84
C SER A 2 27.69 20.05 12.42
N GLU A 3 27.26 19.81 13.66
CA GLU A 3 27.35 18.48 14.27
C GLU A 3 26.47 17.49 13.48
N ILE A 4 27.02 16.29 13.22
CA ILE A 4 26.27 15.21 12.57
C ILE A 4 25.48 14.47 13.64
N GLN A 5 24.15 14.49 13.53
CA GLN A 5 23.26 13.68 14.37
C GLN A 5 23.47 12.19 14.06
N ARG A 6 23.69 11.39 15.10
CA ARG A 6 23.83 9.94 15.00
C ARG A 6 22.69 9.28 15.76
N TRP A 7 22.01 8.33 15.12
CA TRP A 7 21.01 7.49 15.75
C TRP A 7 21.55 6.07 15.89
N ALA A 8 21.35 5.45 17.06
CA ALA A 8 21.60 4.05 17.29
C ALA A 8 20.24 3.34 17.43
N VAL A 9 19.94 2.41 16.52
CA VAL A 9 18.71 1.61 16.53
C VAL A 9 19.09 0.21 17.03
N GLN A 10 18.54 -0.20 18.17
CA GLN A 10 18.85 -1.49 18.79
C GLN A 10 17.91 -2.62 18.34
N GLU A 11 16.68 -2.26 18.01
CA GLU A 11 15.64 -3.17 17.56
C GLU A 11 14.85 -2.49 16.43
N PRO A 12 14.31 -3.26 15.48
CA PRO A 12 13.48 -2.69 14.42
C PRO A 12 12.19 -2.11 15.02
N TYR A 13 11.74 -0.99 14.46
CA TYR A 13 10.45 -0.39 14.86
C TYR A 13 9.28 -1.34 14.59
N ILE A 14 9.36 -2.09 13.48
CA ILE A 14 8.40 -3.13 13.10
C ILE A 14 9.22 -4.37 12.75
N ASP A 15 8.97 -5.47 13.46
CA ASP A 15 9.61 -6.76 13.20
C ASP A 15 8.67 -7.65 12.39
N ILE A 16 8.79 -7.60 11.06
CA ILE A 16 8.03 -8.44 10.13
C ILE A 16 8.96 -9.08 9.10
N ALA A 17 8.64 -10.31 8.72
CA ALA A 17 9.20 -10.94 7.53
C ALA A 17 8.28 -10.65 6.35
N GLY A 18 8.83 -10.02 5.30
CA GLY A 18 8.14 -9.81 4.04
C GLY A 18 8.99 -10.31 2.88
N THR A 19 8.32 -10.59 1.76
CA THR A 19 8.94 -11.12 0.56
C THR A 19 9.45 -9.98 -0.34
N LEU A 20 8.60 -9.00 -0.63
CA LEU A 20 8.98 -7.77 -1.34
C LEU A 20 8.22 -6.56 -0.76
N LEU A 21 8.74 -6.03 0.35
CA LEU A 21 8.18 -4.85 1.03
C LEU A 21 8.54 -3.56 0.28
N GLU A 22 7.52 -2.84 -0.18
CA GLU A 22 7.67 -1.68 -1.06
C GLU A 22 6.52 -0.66 -0.88
N GLY A 23 6.58 0.42 -1.65
CA GLY A 23 5.49 1.39 -1.78
C GLY A 23 5.11 2.11 -0.47
N PRO A 24 6.10 2.60 0.32
CA PRO A 24 5.81 3.31 1.56
C PRO A 24 5.02 4.59 1.30
N TYR A 25 4.01 4.84 2.13
CA TYR A 25 3.19 6.04 2.08
C TYR A 25 2.87 6.52 3.50
N HIS A 26 3.07 7.81 3.72
CA HIS A 26 2.72 8.48 4.98
C HIS A 26 1.52 9.40 4.76
N ASP A 27 0.42 9.07 5.44
CA ASP A 27 -0.80 9.87 5.52
C ASP A 27 -0.82 10.67 6.83
N THR A 28 -0.31 11.88 6.76
CA THR A 28 -0.25 12.81 7.89
C THR A 28 -1.64 13.10 8.47
N ALA A 29 -2.69 13.12 7.66
CA ALA A 29 -4.03 13.50 8.13
C ALA A 29 -4.63 12.45 9.08
N ASN A 30 -4.27 11.18 8.89
CA ASN A 30 -4.79 10.06 9.67
C ASN A 30 -3.75 9.44 10.61
N ASN A 31 -2.55 10.03 10.73
CA ASN A 31 -1.39 9.43 11.38
C ASN A 31 -1.09 8.01 10.87
N GLU A 32 -1.38 7.72 9.59
CA GLU A 32 -1.18 6.38 9.05
C GLU A 32 0.16 6.30 8.31
N PHE A 33 0.93 5.26 8.59
CA PHE A 33 1.97 4.80 7.68
C PHE A 33 1.55 3.46 7.08
N ARG A 34 1.69 3.31 5.77
CA ARG A 34 1.33 2.09 5.06
C ARG A 34 2.35 1.73 4.00
N PHE A 35 2.41 0.45 3.68
CA PHE A 35 3.29 -0.14 2.68
C PHE A 35 2.72 -1.49 2.26
N VAL A 36 3.27 -2.08 1.22
CA VAL A 36 2.76 -3.31 0.62
C VAL A 36 3.81 -4.41 0.63
N ASP A 37 3.36 -5.66 0.64
CA ASP A 37 4.17 -6.77 0.17
C ASP A 37 3.64 -7.20 -1.19
N ILE A 38 4.42 -6.90 -2.23
CA ILE A 38 3.98 -7.07 -3.62
C ILE A 38 3.81 -8.54 -3.95
N TRP A 39 4.69 -9.42 -3.44
CA TRP A 39 4.66 -10.85 -3.77
C TRP A 39 3.73 -11.64 -2.85
N ASP A 40 3.59 -11.23 -1.59
CA ASP A 40 2.64 -11.87 -0.67
C ASP A 40 1.19 -11.34 -0.80
N HIS A 41 0.95 -10.34 -1.64
CA HIS A 41 -0.35 -9.68 -1.80
C HIS A 41 -0.91 -9.16 -0.47
N LYS A 42 -0.16 -8.29 0.21
CA LYS A 42 -0.56 -7.71 1.50
C LYS A 42 -0.45 -6.19 1.50
N LEU A 43 -1.39 -5.55 2.18
CA LEU A 43 -1.31 -4.16 2.61
C LEU A 43 -1.08 -4.12 4.13
N TYR A 44 0.01 -3.48 4.53
CA TYR A 44 0.33 -3.18 5.93
C TYR A 44 -0.02 -1.73 6.23
N ARG A 45 -0.60 -1.49 7.40
CA ARG A 45 -0.91 -0.13 7.89
C ARG A 45 -0.70 -0.06 9.38
N LEU A 46 -0.20 1.07 9.85
CA LEU A 46 -0.06 1.36 11.27
C LEU A 46 -0.42 2.81 11.56
N ASP A 47 -0.96 3.04 12.75
CA ASP A 47 -1.19 4.35 13.32
C ASP A 47 0.07 4.79 14.08
N LEU A 48 0.77 5.78 13.52
CA LEU A 48 2.01 6.34 14.05
C LEU A 48 1.84 6.99 15.44
N ALA A 49 0.62 7.41 15.79
CA ALA A 49 0.34 7.97 17.11
C ALA A 49 0.17 6.88 18.18
N LYS A 50 -0.25 5.67 17.78
CA LYS A 50 -0.35 4.51 18.68
C LYS A 50 1.00 3.83 18.81
N GLY A 51 1.63 3.52 17.68
CA GLY A 51 2.89 2.82 17.63
C GLY A 51 2.83 1.53 16.82
N PRO A 52 3.91 0.72 16.83
CA PRO A 52 4.03 -0.47 16.00
C PRO A 52 3.03 -1.58 16.37
N GLU A 53 2.51 -1.59 17.60
CA GLU A 53 1.47 -2.52 18.04
C GLU A 53 0.11 -2.28 17.37
N SER A 54 -0.07 -1.13 16.70
CA SER A 54 -1.24 -0.84 15.87
C SER A 54 -1.18 -1.43 14.46
N LEU A 55 -0.08 -2.14 14.12
CA LEU A 55 0.09 -2.74 12.81
C LEU A 55 -1.08 -3.66 12.47
N SER A 56 -1.72 -3.38 11.35
CA SER A 56 -2.78 -4.17 10.75
C SER A 56 -2.36 -4.64 9.37
N VAL A 57 -2.80 -5.84 9.00
CA VAL A 57 -2.48 -6.47 7.72
C VAL A 57 -3.77 -6.91 7.05
N VAL A 58 -3.89 -6.62 5.76
CA VAL A 58 -5.01 -7.06 4.93
C VAL A 58 -4.44 -7.74 3.68
N ASN A 59 -4.94 -8.94 3.37
CA ASN A 59 -4.60 -9.63 2.12
C ASN A 59 -5.34 -8.96 0.96
N THR A 60 -4.68 -8.80 -0.18
CA THR A 60 -5.25 -8.20 -1.38
C THR A 60 -5.52 -9.26 -2.44
N ASP A 61 -6.54 -9.04 -3.27
CA ASP A 61 -6.92 -10.00 -4.33
C ASP A 61 -5.83 -10.20 -5.41
N ALA A 62 -4.91 -9.24 -5.53
CA ALA A 62 -3.76 -9.29 -6.42
C ALA A 62 -2.61 -8.44 -5.88
N ALA A 63 -1.43 -8.56 -6.50
CA ALA A 63 -0.29 -7.69 -6.25
C ALA A 63 -0.65 -6.21 -6.47
N ILE A 64 -0.29 -5.39 -5.49
CA ILE A 64 -0.36 -3.92 -5.55
C ILE A 64 1.04 -3.37 -5.28
N GLY A 65 1.47 -2.34 -6.02
CA GLY A 65 2.82 -1.77 -5.90
C GLY A 65 2.87 -0.36 -5.31
N VAL A 66 1.76 0.38 -5.39
CA VAL A 66 1.66 1.76 -4.88
C VAL A 66 0.24 2.03 -4.40
N THR A 67 0.11 2.88 -3.40
CA THR A 67 -1.18 3.32 -2.84
C THR A 67 -1.28 4.84 -2.82
N ALA A 68 -2.49 5.37 -2.92
CA ALA A 68 -2.78 6.78 -2.78
C ALA A 68 -4.14 7.01 -2.12
N ASN A 69 -4.24 8.10 -1.36
CA ASN A 69 -5.52 8.59 -0.88
C ASN A 69 -6.34 9.17 -2.03
N ILE A 70 -7.67 9.08 -1.94
CA ILE A 70 -8.58 9.77 -2.85
C ILE A 70 -8.77 11.20 -2.33
N ALA A 71 -8.46 12.21 -3.15
CA ALA A 71 -8.72 13.61 -2.83
C ALA A 71 -10.23 13.90 -2.88
N ASP A 72 -10.68 14.88 -2.09
CA ASP A 72 -12.08 15.34 -2.06
C ASP A 72 -13.10 14.19 -1.89
N ILE A 73 -12.79 13.31 -0.95
CA ILE A 73 -13.44 12.00 -0.82
C ILE A 73 -14.94 12.13 -0.51
N GLU A 74 -15.77 11.59 -1.40
CA GLU A 74 -17.18 11.38 -1.12
C GLU A 74 -17.36 10.29 -0.05
N LYS A 75 -18.48 10.33 0.69
CA LYS A 75 -18.74 9.40 1.79
C LYS A 75 -18.65 7.92 1.37
N GLU A 76 -19.06 7.62 0.15
CA GLU A 76 -18.99 6.28 -0.46
C GLU A 76 -17.56 5.71 -0.54
N TYR A 77 -16.54 6.56 -0.65
CA TYR A 77 -15.16 6.14 -0.90
C TYR A 77 -14.25 6.27 0.31
N GLN A 78 -14.78 6.62 1.49
CA GLN A 78 -13.97 6.89 2.69
C GLN A 78 -13.05 5.72 3.10
N ASP A 79 -13.48 4.49 2.84
CA ASP A 79 -12.72 3.28 3.13
C ASP A 79 -11.98 2.72 1.91
N GLN A 80 -11.75 3.54 0.88
CA GLN A 80 -11.11 3.12 -0.37
C GLN A 80 -9.77 3.83 -0.58
N LEU A 81 -8.84 3.15 -1.24
CA LEU A 81 -7.59 3.71 -1.76
C LEU A 81 -7.54 3.58 -3.27
N ILE A 82 -6.79 4.47 -3.95
CA ILE A 82 -6.34 4.20 -5.32
C ILE A 82 -5.05 3.39 -5.26
N VAL A 83 -4.95 2.37 -6.11
CA VAL A 83 -3.75 1.54 -6.20
C VAL A 83 -3.32 1.31 -7.64
N GLY A 84 -2.01 1.17 -7.83
CA GLY A 84 -1.45 0.49 -8.98
C GLY A 84 -1.40 -1.01 -8.69
N ALA A 85 -2.24 -1.77 -9.38
CA ALA A 85 -2.42 -3.21 -9.21
C ALA A 85 -1.98 -3.99 -10.47
N LYS A 86 -1.93 -5.33 -10.36
CA LYS A 86 -1.47 -6.24 -11.43
C LYS A 86 -1.98 -5.88 -12.83
N TYR A 87 -3.26 -5.54 -12.99
CA TYR A 87 -3.84 -5.27 -14.30
C TYR A 87 -3.97 -3.77 -14.65
N GLY A 88 -3.62 -2.85 -13.75
CA GLY A 88 -3.76 -1.42 -13.95
C GLY A 88 -4.17 -0.67 -12.70
N PHE A 89 -4.99 0.37 -12.85
CA PHE A 89 -5.47 1.18 -11.72
C PHE A 89 -6.76 0.62 -11.15
N ALA A 90 -6.82 0.52 -9.83
CA ALA A 90 -7.99 0.01 -9.12
C ALA A 90 -8.30 0.83 -7.86
N ARG A 91 -9.54 0.73 -7.40
CA ARG A 91 -9.93 1.03 -6.02
C ARG A 91 -9.68 -0.20 -5.16
N LEU A 92 -9.10 0.01 -3.98
CA LEU A 92 -8.87 -1.03 -2.98
C LEU A 92 -9.75 -0.73 -1.76
N ASP A 93 -10.56 -1.71 -1.37
CA ASP A 93 -11.26 -1.67 -0.09
C ASP A 93 -10.27 -1.94 1.06
N ARG A 94 -10.12 -0.95 1.94
CA ARG A 94 -9.13 -0.96 3.03
C ARG A 94 -9.41 -2.04 4.07
N SER A 95 -10.64 -2.51 4.20
CA SER A 95 -11.04 -3.49 5.21
C SER A 95 -10.92 -4.93 4.71
N THR A 96 -11.27 -5.15 3.44
CA THR A 96 -11.38 -6.48 2.85
C THR A 96 -10.25 -6.82 1.88
N GLY A 97 -9.53 -5.83 1.37
CA GLY A 97 -8.48 -6.01 0.36
C GLY A 97 -9.00 -6.23 -1.06
N LYS A 98 -10.32 -6.10 -1.27
CA LYS A 98 -10.97 -6.29 -2.57
C LYS A 98 -10.57 -5.18 -3.55
N LEU A 99 -10.31 -5.58 -4.79
CA LEU A 99 -9.95 -4.67 -5.88
C LEU A 99 -11.12 -4.46 -6.84
N THR A 100 -11.41 -3.20 -7.15
CA THR A 100 -12.33 -2.82 -8.24
C THR A 100 -11.57 -2.00 -9.27
N TYR A 101 -11.29 -2.58 -10.43
CA TYR A 101 -10.50 -1.95 -11.49
C TYR A 101 -11.24 -0.75 -12.10
N ILE A 102 -10.51 0.37 -12.20
CA ILE A 102 -10.96 1.61 -12.84
C ILE A 102 -10.52 1.60 -14.30
N ARG A 103 -9.27 1.19 -14.54
CA ARG A 103 -8.66 1.18 -15.87
C ARG A 103 -7.55 0.15 -15.93
N GLU A 104 -7.61 -0.73 -16.92
CA GLU A 104 -6.51 -1.62 -17.25
C GLU A 104 -5.35 -0.85 -17.89
N ALA A 105 -4.11 -1.21 -17.55
CA ALA A 105 -2.91 -0.59 -18.10
C ALA A 105 -2.67 -1.02 -19.56
N TRP A 106 -3.17 -2.19 -19.95
CA TRP A 106 -3.00 -2.80 -21.25
C TRP A 106 -4.31 -3.49 -21.66
N GLY A 107 -4.81 -3.24 -22.87
CA GLY A 107 -5.94 -3.97 -23.45
C GLY A 107 -5.53 -4.85 -24.64
N GLU A 108 -6.49 -5.59 -25.23
CA GLU A 108 -6.26 -6.45 -26.41
C GLU A 108 -5.62 -5.72 -27.61
N ASN A 109 -5.81 -4.40 -27.70
CA ASN A 109 -5.29 -3.56 -28.77
C ASN A 109 -3.84 -3.06 -28.54
N ASP A 110 -3.26 -3.28 -27.36
CA ASP A 110 -1.93 -2.76 -26.99
C ASP A 110 -0.78 -3.76 -27.26
N GLY A 111 -1.05 -4.80 -28.06
CA GLY A 111 -0.12 -5.90 -28.36
C GLY A 111 -0.33 -7.12 -27.45
N PRO A 112 0.45 -8.21 -27.61
CA PRO A 112 0.29 -9.40 -26.78
C PRO A 112 0.63 -9.05 -25.32
N GLY A 113 -0.41 -8.69 -24.56
CA GLY A 113 -0.34 -8.45 -23.14
C GLY A 113 0.21 -9.69 -22.47
N LYS A 114 1.15 -9.51 -21.54
CA LYS A 114 1.75 -10.58 -20.75
C LYS A 114 0.68 -11.23 -19.88
N ALA A 115 -0.11 -12.12 -20.46
CA ALA A 115 -0.65 -13.27 -19.75
C ALA A 115 0.56 -14.16 -19.42
N GLU A 116 0.60 -14.69 -18.20
CA GLU A 116 1.69 -15.51 -17.63
C GLU A 116 2.77 -14.71 -16.87
N LEU A 117 2.36 -14.29 -15.66
CA LEU A 117 3.16 -14.40 -14.44
C LEU A 117 2.33 -15.15 -13.40
#